data_AF-B3RSF8-F1
#
_entry.id   AF-B3RSF8-F1
#
_cell.length_a   1.000
_cell.length_b   1.000
_cell.length_c   1.000
_cell.angle_alpha   90.00
_cell.angle_beta   90.00
_cell.angle_gamma   90.00
#
_symmetry.space_group_name_H-M   'P 1'
#
loop_
_entity.id
_entity.type
_entity.pdbx_description
1 polymer ?
#
loop_
_entity_poly.entity_id
_entity_poly.type
_entity_poly.pdbx_seq_one_letter_code
_entity_poly.pdbx_strand_id
1 'polypeptide(L)'
;TKSVVPFTEIPMPELFGHSSPESLEPLVERKNSMQRNKILSDIERVIFPGKIMSDVVYDLDIEIRKIPPLSFNSRFECGNLRKVIRVRPQEYDILLNPDINTKQHHQWFYFEVRNMLKGIRYQFNIINCIKKNSQFNYGMQPVFYSAYDAINKGVGWIRLGSNICYYKNHFPRSIAAGGGGMKSYYTMSFAIDFPHSDDTCFLAYHFPYTYSTMKVHLEHIRNVADNNSIYFKCQELCLTLNGNVCNLMTITNSPNKERLNDDKYVPRRPYIFLSARVHPGESNSSWIMKGLLDFITSDDDCAIQLRESYIFKIIPMLNPDGVVNGCHRCSLSGHDLNRCWISPDPRIHPTIYHTKGLIQYMVTIGKSPLIFCDFHGHSRRKNIFTYACYPYTNTNHRAEDQMLRALPRALQEVSPVFSYQLCSFAVEKCKESTARVVLWRELCILRSYTMESTYCGMDQGVYKGYHINTTALEDMGKDFCRGLLKMKDLSLRKVPR
;
A
#
# COMPACT_ATOMS: atom_id res chain seq x y z
N THR A 1 13.40 -0.70 -15.25
CA THR A 1 12.08 -1.16 -14.79
C THR A 1 11.30 -1.56 -16.01
N LYS A 2 10.62 -2.71 -16.03
CA LYS A 2 9.88 -3.22 -17.20
C LYS A 2 8.37 -3.04 -16.99
N SER A 3 7.70 -2.30 -17.86
CA SER A 3 6.25 -2.05 -17.84
C SER A 3 5.55 -2.73 -19.03
N VAL A 4 4.22 -2.83 -18.96
CA VAL A 4 3.37 -3.29 -20.08
C VAL A 4 3.13 -2.15 -21.06
N VAL A 5 2.82 -0.96 -20.54
CA VAL A 5 2.71 0.29 -21.32
C VAL A 5 4.03 1.04 -21.20
N PRO A 6 4.64 1.49 -22.32
CA PRO A 6 5.88 2.25 -22.27
C PRO A 6 5.66 3.56 -21.52
N PHE A 7 6.62 3.90 -20.65
CA PHE A 7 6.65 5.19 -19.99
C PHE A 7 7.18 6.25 -20.96
N THR A 8 6.57 7.43 -20.94
CA THR A 8 6.99 8.58 -21.75
C THR A 8 7.71 9.63 -20.92
N GLU A 9 7.51 9.63 -19.60
CA GLU A 9 8.05 10.65 -18.70
C GLU A 9 8.45 10.03 -17.34
N ILE A 10 9.36 10.71 -16.65
CA ILE A 10 9.61 10.50 -15.21
C ILE A 10 8.79 11.57 -14.49
N PRO A 11 7.86 11.20 -13.59
CA PRO A 11 6.98 12.17 -12.97
C PRO A 11 7.77 12.99 -11.94
N MET A 12 7.48 14.29 -11.84
CA MET A 12 8.23 15.24 -11.00
C MET A 12 8.38 14.80 -9.53
N PRO A 13 7.39 14.14 -8.88
CA PRO A 13 7.58 13.56 -7.54
C PRO A 13 8.79 12.63 -7.40
N GLU A 14 9.20 11.92 -8.44
CA GLU A 14 10.40 11.06 -8.41
C GLU A 14 11.71 11.85 -8.45
N LEU A 15 11.68 13.10 -8.93
CA LEU A 15 12.87 13.96 -9.08
C LEU A 15 13.03 14.89 -7.88
N PHE A 16 11.93 15.45 -7.38
CA PHE A 16 11.94 16.50 -6.36
C PHE A 16 11.41 16.01 -4.99
N GLY A 17 11.16 14.71 -4.86
CA GLY A 17 10.89 14.06 -3.58
C GLY A 17 9.43 13.77 -3.29
N HIS A 18 9.21 12.78 -2.43
CA HIS A 18 7.89 12.22 -2.08
C HIS A 18 7.42 12.55 -0.67
N SER A 19 8.20 13.29 0.12
CA SER A 19 7.89 13.53 1.53
C SER A 19 6.64 14.41 1.68
N SER A 20 5.70 14.00 2.52
CA SER A 20 4.60 14.86 2.95
C SER A 20 5.06 15.82 4.06
N PRO A 21 4.41 16.97 4.26
CA PRO A 21 4.68 17.82 5.42
C PRO A 21 4.54 17.07 6.74
N GLU A 22 5.34 17.44 7.73
CA GLU A 22 5.25 16.88 9.10
C GLU A 22 3.98 17.31 9.84
N SER A 23 3.38 18.44 9.42
CA SER A 23 2.16 18.96 10.01
C SER A 23 0.98 17.99 9.80
N LEU A 24 0.21 17.78 10.87
CA LEU A 24 -1.01 16.96 10.80
C LEU A 24 -2.10 17.68 9.98
N GLU A 25 -2.65 16.96 9.00
CA GLU A 25 -3.74 17.45 8.14
C GLU A 25 -5.09 16.92 8.62
N PRO A 26 -6.08 17.76 9.00
CA PRO A 26 -7.34 17.30 9.55
C PRO A 26 -8.18 16.55 8.51
N LEU A 27 -8.96 15.55 8.95
CA LEU A 27 -9.97 14.90 8.13
C LEU A 27 -11.06 15.90 7.74
N VAL A 28 -11.53 15.84 6.49
CA VAL A 28 -12.55 16.76 5.98
C VAL A 28 -13.91 16.43 6.58
N GLU A 29 -14.58 17.46 7.11
CA GLU A 29 -15.97 17.34 7.50
C GLU A 29 -16.88 17.25 6.26
N ARG A 30 -17.69 16.20 6.21
CA ARG A 30 -18.58 15.97 5.08
C ARG A 30 -19.93 16.65 5.30
N LYS A 31 -20.31 17.54 4.39
CA LYS A 31 -21.66 18.11 4.33
C LYS A 31 -22.69 17.05 3.89
N ASN A 32 -23.73 16.84 4.70
CA ASN A 32 -24.75 15.79 4.48
C ASN A 32 -25.49 15.91 3.13
N SER A 33 -25.73 17.13 2.64
CA SER A 33 -26.46 17.38 1.39
C SER A 33 -25.68 17.06 0.11
N MET A 34 -24.35 16.96 0.18
CA MET A 34 -23.48 16.88 -1.01
C MET A 34 -23.78 15.68 -1.90
N GLN A 35 -23.93 14.50 -1.30
CA GLN A 35 -24.21 13.28 -2.06
C GLN A 35 -25.57 13.33 -2.74
N ARG A 36 -26.60 13.86 -2.05
CA ARG A 36 -27.94 14.04 -2.63
C ARG A 36 -27.87 15.00 -3.82
N ASN A 37 -27.19 16.13 -3.68
CA ASN A 37 -27.04 17.11 -4.75
C ASN A 37 -26.32 16.54 -5.98
N LYS A 38 -25.28 15.73 -5.78
CA LYS A 38 -24.56 15.06 -6.88
C LYS A 38 -25.41 14.00 -7.58
N ILE A 39 -26.19 13.21 -6.83
CA ILE A 39 -27.14 12.26 -7.42
C ILE A 39 -28.19 12.99 -8.28
N LEU A 40 -28.74 14.11 -7.78
CA LEU A 40 -29.71 14.91 -8.55
C LEU A 40 -29.07 15.51 -9.81
N SER A 41 -27.83 15.98 -9.72
CA SER A 41 -27.07 16.46 -10.89
C SER A 41 -26.85 15.35 -11.91
N ASP A 42 -26.56 14.11 -11.48
CA ASP A 42 -26.41 12.97 -12.39
C ASP A 42 -27.73 12.55 -13.04
N ILE A 43 -28.87 12.68 -12.34
CA ILE A 43 -30.19 12.46 -12.92
C ILE A 43 -30.48 13.55 -13.96
N GLU A 44 -30.18 14.82 -13.67
CA GLU A 44 -30.37 15.93 -14.62
C GLU A 44 -29.55 15.69 -15.90
N ARG A 45 -28.30 15.19 -15.78
CA ARG A 45 -27.46 14.81 -16.93
C ARG A 45 -28.14 13.80 -17.85
N VAL A 46 -28.84 12.82 -17.28
CA VAL A 46 -29.54 11.78 -18.05
C VAL A 46 -30.80 12.32 -18.71
N ILE A 47 -31.55 13.20 -18.03
CA ILE A 47 -32.79 13.78 -18.56
C ILE A 47 -32.51 14.84 -19.65
N PHE A 48 -31.44 15.63 -19.49
CA PHE A 48 -31.11 16.74 -20.37
C PHE A 48 -29.71 16.57 -21.00
N PRO A 49 -29.51 15.56 -21.87
CA PRO A 49 -28.19 15.26 -22.44
C PRO A 49 -27.60 16.42 -23.26
N GLY A 50 -28.45 17.26 -23.87
CA GLY A 50 -28.01 18.45 -24.62
C GLY A 50 -27.32 19.53 -23.79
N LYS A 51 -27.39 19.47 -22.45
CA LYS A 51 -26.65 20.38 -21.55
C LYS A 51 -25.23 19.92 -21.24
N ILE A 52 -24.83 18.73 -21.71
CA ILE A 52 -23.58 18.07 -21.35
C ILE A 52 -22.65 17.99 -22.55
N MET A 53 -21.39 18.35 -22.33
CA MET A 53 -20.32 18.22 -23.31
C MET A 53 -19.86 16.76 -23.40
N SER A 54 -19.25 16.36 -24.51
CA SER A 54 -18.67 15.03 -24.69
C SER A 54 -17.26 15.13 -25.29
N ASP A 55 -16.48 16.08 -24.77
CA ASP A 55 -15.16 16.40 -25.30
C ASP A 55 -14.12 15.49 -24.65
N VAL A 56 -13.62 14.51 -25.39
CA VAL A 56 -12.51 13.67 -24.93
C VAL A 56 -11.23 14.52 -24.94
N VAL A 57 -10.68 14.77 -23.74
CA VAL A 57 -9.47 15.60 -23.55
C VAL A 57 -8.23 14.77 -23.23
N TYR A 58 -8.40 13.50 -22.90
CA TYR A 58 -7.32 12.53 -22.73
C TYR A 58 -7.84 11.13 -23.03
N ASP A 59 -7.06 10.33 -23.74
CA ASP A 59 -7.29 8.91 -23.94
C ASP A 59 -5.93 8.20 -24.00
N LEU A 60 -5.75 7.13 -23.22
CA LEU A 60 -4.48 6.44 -23.13
C LEU A 60 -4.06 5.80 -24.46
N ASP A 61 -5.01 5.44 -25.33
CA ASP A 61 -4.72 4.75 -26.60
C ASP A 61 -4.80 5.68 -27.82
N ILE A 62 -5.32 6.90 -27.67
CA ILE A 62 -5.60 7.81 -28.78
C ILE A 62 -4.93 9.16 -28.52
N GLU A 63 -4.14 9.61 -29.49
CA GLU A 63 -3.55 10.94 -29.45
C GLU A 63 -4.61 12.03 -29.67
N ILE A 64 -4.70 12.96 -28.72
CA ILE A 64 -5.63 14.09 -28.78
C ILE A 64 -4.92 15.29 -29.43
N ARG A 65 -5.31 15.61 -30.67
CA ARG A 65 -4.65 16.66 -31.48
C ARG A 65 -5.02 18.09 -31.10
N LYS A 66 -6.11 18.29 -30.36
CA LYS A 66 -6.54 19.62 -29.90
C LYS A 66 -5.95 19.88 -28.52
N ILE A 67 -5.41 21.08 -28.31
CA ILE A 67 -4.93 21.50 -26.98
C ILE A 67 -6.15 21.60 -26.05
N PRO A 68 -6.26 20.75 -25.01
CA PRO A 68 -7.40 20.79 -24.12
C PRO A 68 -7.23 21.90 -23.07
N PRO A 69 -8.33 22.39 -22.47
CA PRO A 69 -8.27 23.36 -21.37
C PRO A 69 -7.49 22.84 -20.16
N LEU A 70 -7.60 21.55 -19.87
CA LEU A 70 -6.71 20.85 -18.94
C LEU A 70 -6.08 19.68 -19.69
N SER A 71 -4.77 19.55 -19.56
CA SER A 71 -4.02 18.41 -20.12
C SER A 71 -3.78 17.37 -19.04
N PHE A 72 -3.77 16.09 -19.41
CA PHE A 72 -3.60 14.98 -18.48
C PHE A 72 -2.53 14.01 -18.98
N ASN A 73 -1.85 13.32 -18.07
CA ASN A 73 -0.91 12.25 -18.40
C ASN A 73 -0.89 11.19 -17.30
N SER A 74 -0.70 9.92 -17.69
CA SER A 74 -0.42 8.83 -16.74
C SER A 74 0.59 7.81 -17.29
N ARG A 75 1.34 8.15 -18.34
CA ARG A 75 2.35 7.28 -18.96
C ARG A 75 3.68 7.35 -18.21
N PHE A 76 3.63 7.00 -16.93
CA PHE A 76 4.77 6.94 -16.02
C PHE A 76 4.54 5.84 -14.97
N GLU A 77 5.58 5.50 -14.21
CA GLU A 77 5.52 4.42 -13.21
C GLU A 77 4.43 4.68 -12.16
N CYS A 78 3.65 3.63 -11.81
CA CYS A 78 2.45 3.71 -10.97
C CYS A 78 1.28 4.53 -11.53
N GLY A 79 1.41 5.15 -12.69
CA GLY A 79 0.35 5.96 -13.29
C GLY A 79 -0.90 5.13 -13.62
N ASN A 80 -2.08 5.66 -13.33
CA ASN A 80 -3.35 5.06 -13.72
C ASN A 80 -4.39 6.13 -14.06
N LEU A 81 -4.61 6.29 -15.37
CA LEU A 81 -5.68 7.04 -15.99
C LEU A 81 -5.95 6.43 -17.37
N ARG A 82 -7.22 6.13 -17.69
CA ARG A 82 -7.60 5.58 -19.00
C ARG A 82 -8.08 6.68 -19.94
N LYS A 83 -9.02 7.50 -19.48
CA LYS A 83 -9.72 8.47 -20.33
C LYS A 83 -10.30 9.60 -19.49
N VAL A 84 -10.29 10.80 -20.03
CA VAL A 84 -10.92 11.98 -19.43
C VAL A 84 -11.85 12.63 -20.44
N ILE A 85 -13.08 12.90 -20.01
CA ILE A 85 -14.13 13.52 -20.80
C ILE A 85 -14.53 14.81 -20.09
N ARG A 86 -14.38 15.94 -20.78
CA ARG A 86 -14.90 17.22 -20.31
C ARG A 86 -16.40 17.27 -20.59
N VAL A 87 -17.17 17.36 -19.51
CA VAL A 87 -18.64 17.27 -19.51
C VAL A 87 -19.31 18.61 -19.23
N ARG A 88 -18.59 19.55 -18.60
CA ARG A 88 -18.93 20.98 -18.50
C ARG A 88 -17.63 21.81 -18.52
N PRO A 89 -17.68 23.16 -18.62
CA PRO A 89 -16.46 23.96 -18.77
C PRO A 89 -15.34 23.67 -17.76
N GLN A 90 -15.66 23.39 -16.49
CA GLN A 90 -14.70 23.00 -15.45
C GLN A 90 -15.05 21.66 -14.79
N GLU A 91 -15.77 20.77 -15.49
CA GLU A 91 -16.15 19.46 -14.95
C GLU A 91 -15.72 18.33 -15.87
N TYR A 92 -15.07 17.32 -15.28
CA TYR A 92 -14.39 16.24 -15.98
C TYR A 92 -14.79 14.89 -15.40
N ASP A 93 -15.30 14.01 -16.25
CA ASP A 93 -15.52 12.61 -15.93
C ASP A 93 -14.26 11.81 -16.30
N ILE A 94 -13.79 11.01 -15.34
CA ILE A 94 -12.54 10.26 -15.38
C ILE A 94 -12.84 8.77 -15.34
N LEU A 95 -12.19 8.04 -16.26
CA LEU A 95 -12.15 6.59 -16.28
C LEU A 95 -10.77 6.11 -15.88
N LEU A 96 -10.71 5.21 -14.91
CA LEU A 96 -9.48 4.50 -14.54
C LEU A 96 -9.30 3.24 -15.39
N ASN A 97 -8.06 2.78 -15.54
CA ASN A 97 -7.80 1.46 -16.05
C ASN A 97 -8.21 0.40 -15.01
N PRO A 98 -8.80 -0.74 -15.43
CA PRO A 98 -8.82 -1.92 -14.59
C PRO A 98 -7.39 -2.42 -14.37
N ASP A 99 -7.22 -3.31 -13.38
CA ASP A 99 -5.94 -4.03 -13.26
C ASP A 99 -5.67 -4.83 -14.55
N ILE A 100 -4.40 -4.91 -14.96
CA ILE A 100 -3.98 -5.61 -16.16
C ILE A 100 -4.56 -7.04 -16.20
N ASN A 101 -5.06 -7.43 -17.37
CA ASN A 101 -5.72 -8.72 -17.61
C ASN A 101 -6.95 -8.97 -16.73
N THR A 102 -7.59 -7.91 -16.24
CA THR A 102 -8.88 -7.98 -15.53
C THR A 102 -9.90 -7.01 -16.12
N LYS A 103 -11.17 -7.16 -15.71
CA LYS A 103 -12.25 -6.18 -15.93
C LYS A 103 -12.66 -5.50 -14.62
N GLN A 104 -11.85 -5.60 -13.57
CA GLN A 104 -12.20 -5.21 -12.20
C GLN A 104 -11.09 -4.36 -11.58
N HIS A 105 -11.27 -4.04 -10.28
CA HIS A 105 -10.26 -3.38 -9.44
C HIS A 105 -9.97 -1.89 -9.75
N HIS A 106 -10.97 -1.14 -10.25
CA HIS A 106 -10.89 0.32 -10.34
C HIS A 106 -10.90 1.00 -8.95
N GLN A 107 -9.73 1.41 -8.47
CA GLN A 107 -9.60 2.20 -7.24
C GLN A 107 -8.35 3.06 -7.20
N TRP A 108 -7.19 2.51 -7.57
CA TRP A 108 -5.95 3.27 -7.64
C TRP A 108 -6.01 4.26 -8.80
N PHE A 109 -5.68 5.51 -8.53
CA PHE A 109 -5.46 6.53 -9.54
C PHE A 109 -4.17 7.27 -9.20
N TYR A 110 -3.42 7.64 -10.22
CA TYR A 110 -2.27 8.51 -10.13
C TYR A 110 -2.05 9.10 -11.52
N PHE A 111 -2.24 10.40 -11.65
CA PHE A 111 -2.14 11.09 -12.93
C PHE A 111 -1.70 12.53 -12.75
N GLU A 112 -1.10 13.05 -13.81
CA GLU A 112 -0.69 14.43 -13.96
C GLU A 112 -1.84 15.27 -14.54
N VAL A 113 -1.88 16.54 -14.14
CA VAL A 113 -2.74 17.60 -14.69
C VAL A 113 -1.87 18.83 -14.99
N ARG A 114 -2.04 19.44 -16.16
CA ARG A 114 -1.40 20.70 -16.59
C ARG A 114 -2.44 21.68 -17.16
N ASN A 115 -2.03 22.92 -17.44
CA ASN A 115 -2.82 24.00 -18.03
C ASN A 115 -3.99 24.51 -17.17
N MET A 116 -3.93 24.28 -15.85
CA MET A 116 -4.90 24.83 -14.92
C MET A 116 -4.73 26.34 -14.74
N LEU A 117 -5.81 27.01 -14.37
CA LEU A 117 -5.82 28.42 -13.99
C LEU A 117 -6.06 28.55 -12.48
N LYS A 118 -5.24 29.35 -11.81
CA LYS A 118 -5.44 29.74 -10.42
C LYS A 118 -6.76 30.49 -10.26
N GLY A 119 -7.44 30.25 -9.14
CA GLY A 119 -8.72 30.89 -8.81
C GLY A 119 -9.94 30.27 -9.52
N ILE A 120 -9.71 29.26 -10.36
CA ILE A 120 -10.78 28.47 -10.97
C ILE A 120 -10.91 27.14 -10.23
N ARG A 121 -12.16 26.78 -9.89
CA ARG A 121 -12.49 25.49 -9.29
C ARG A 121 -12.77 24.46 -10.37
N TYR A 122 -12.06 23.34 -10.32
CA TYR A 122 -12.24 22.21 -11.23
C TYR A 122 -12.88 21.03 -10.51
N GLN A 123 -13.87 20.41 -11.14
CA GLN A 123 -14.57 19.25 -10.62
C GLN A 123 -14.13 17.99 -11.36
N PHE A 124 -13.66 17.00 -10.60
CA PHE A 124 -13.29 15.69 -11.12
C PHE A 124 -14.27 14.63 -10.61
N ASN A 125 -14.70 13.74 -11.49
CA ASN A 125 -15.62 12.64 -11.20
C ASN A 125 -15.01 11.33 -11.71
N ILE A 126 -14.47 10.48 -10.83
CA ILE A 126 -14.02 9.14 -11.21
C ILE A 126 -15.25 8.23 -11.24
N ILE A 127 -15.69 7.84 -12.44
CA ILE A 127 -17.05 7.28 -12.65
C ILE A 127 -17.15 5.75 -12.67
N ASN A 128 -16.02 5.03 -12.69
CA ASN A 128 -16.00 3.56 -12.80
C ASN A 128 -15.58 2.83 -11.51
N CYS A 129 -15.75 3.44 -10.34
CA CYS A 129 -15.45 2.77 -9.07
C CYS A 129 -16.41 1.60 -8.79
N ILE A 130 -15.90 0.51 -8.21
CA ILE A 130 -16.69 -0.73 -8.00
C ILE A 130 -17.16 -0.91 -6.55
N LYS A 131 -16.43 -0.36 -5.57
CA LYS A 131 -16.73 -0.57 -4.15
C LYS A 131 -18.04 0.14 -3.78
N LYS A 132 -18.85 -0.45 -2.90
CA LYS A 132 -20.13 0.17 -2.49
C LYS A 132 -19.96 1.44 -1.65
N ASN A 133 -18.80 1.62 -1.03
CA ASN A 133 -18.49 2.72 -0.14
C ASN A 133 -16.97 3.00 -0.15
N SER A 134 -16.57 4.18 0.32
CA SER A 134 -15.17 4.62 0.34
C SER A 134 -14.87 5.52 1.54
N GLN A 135 -13.61 5.57 1.97
CA GLN A 135 -13.15 6.47 3.04
C GLN A 135 -13.27 7.96 2.68
N PHE A 136 -13.41 8.31 1.39
CA PHE A 136 -13.78 9.65 0.96
C PHE A 136 -15.11 10.15 1.55
N ASN A 137 -16.03 9.24 1.89
CA ASN A 137 -17.26 9.59 2.61
C ASN A 137 -17.06 9.86 4.11
N TYR A 138 -15.85 9.64 4.64
CA TYR A 138 -15.49 9.70 6.06
C TYR A 138 -14.27 10.60 6.33
N GLY A 139 -14.04 11.56 5.43
CA GLY A 139 -13.10 12.67 5.58
C GLY A 139 -11.76 12.51 4.88
N MET A 140 -11.52 11.40 4.17
CA MET A 140 -10.31 11.23 3.35
C MET A 140 -10.29 12.24 2.18
N GLN A 141 -9.11 12.77 1.88
CA GLN A 141 -8.82 13.55 0.66
C GLN A 141 -7.84 12.84 -0.26
N PRO A 142 -7.87 13.10 -1.58
CA PRO A 142 -6.80 12.64 -2.47
C PRO A 142 -5.49 13.35 -2.08
N VAL A 143 -4.37 12.77 -2.48
CA VAL A 143 -3.09 13.45 -2.35
C VAL A 143 -2.80 14.25 -3.61
N PHE A 144 -2.20 15.42 -3.42
CA PHE A 144 -1.88 16.40 -4.43
C PHE A 144 -0.40 16.76 -4.34
N TYR A 145 0.20 16.95 -5.50
CA TYR A 145 1.57 17.41 -5.64
C TYR A 145 1.61 18.57 -6.63
N SER A 146 2.29 19.65 -6.27
CA SER A 146 2.57 20.80 -7.14
C SER A 146 4.06 20.80 -7.47
N ALA A 147 4.43 20.70 -8.75
CA ALA A 147 5.83 20.80 -9.15
C ALA A 147 6.40 22.18 -8.79
N TYR A 148 5.60 23.24 -8.94
CA TYR A 148 5.97 24.58 -8.53
C TYR A 148 6.31 24.66 -7.04
N ASP A 149 5.45 24.16 -6.15
CA ASP A 149 5.69 24.23 -4.71
C ASP A 149 6.83 23.30 -4.26
N ALA A 150 7.02 22.15 -4.92
CA ALA A 150 8.15 21.28 -4.66
C ALA A 150 9.49 21.95 -4.98
N ILE A 151 9.61 22.57 -6.15
CA ILE A 151 10.85 23.22 -6.60
C ILE A 151 11.14 24.49 -5.78
N ASN A 152 10.12 25.33 -5.57
CA ASN A 152 10.33 26.67 -5.01
C ASN A 152 10.20 26.72 -3.48
N LYS A 153 9.53 25.74 -2.86
CA LYS A 153 9.24 25.73 -1.42
C LYS A 153 9.62 24.42 -0.72
N GLY A 154 10.07 23.40 -1.46
CA GLY A 154 10.37 22.08 -0.89
C GLY A 154 9.14 21.34 -0.37
N VAL A 155 7.94 21.69 -0.82
CA VAL A 155 6.68 21.06 -0.38
C VAL A 155 6.37 19.89 -1.30
N GLY A 156 6.38 18.67 -0.74
CA GLY A 156 6.00 17.46 -1.48
C GLY A 156 4.50 17.21 -1.49
N TRP A 157 4.09 15.97 -1.20
CA TRP A 157 2.68 15.57 -1.27
C TRP A 157 1.85 16.12 -0.10
N ILE A 158 0.72 16.75 -0.41
CA ILE A 158 -0.26 17.23 0.58
C ILE A 158 -1.64 16.65 0.32
N ARG A 159 -2.58 16.79 1.26
CA ARG A 159 -4.00 16.53 1.02
C ARG A 159 -4.65 17.77 0.43
N LEU A 160 -5.33 17.61 -0.69
CA LEU A 160 -6.07 18.70 -1.31
C LEU A 160 -7.40 18.21 -1.86
N GLY A 161 -8.43 19.03 -1.68
CA GLY A 161 -9.71 18.84 -2.35
C GLY A 161 -10.89 19.16 -1.47
N SER A 162 -11.96 19.63 -2.10
CA SER A 162 -13.20 20.01 -1.45
C SER A 162 -14.38 19.31 -2.12
N ASN A 163 -15.58 19.48 -1.56
CA ASN A 163 -16.82 18.92 -2.13
C ASN A 163 -16.75 17.41 -2.42
N ILE A 164 -16.04 16.67 -1.56
CA ILE A 164 -15.75 15.26 -1.76
C ILE A 164 -16.97 14.41 -1.41
N CYS A 165 -17.33 13.48 -2.30
CA CYS A 165 -18.32 12.47 -2.01
C CYS A 165 -18.12 11.19 -2.83
N TYR A 166 -18.71 10.10 -2.35
CA TYR A 166 -18.70 8.82 -3.03
C TYR A 166 -20.11 8.22 -3.06
N TYR A 167 -20.64 7.95 -4.25
CA TYR A 167 -22.05 7.58 -4.41
C TYR A 167 -22.28 6.63 -5.59
N LYS A 168 -23.40 5.88 -5.56
CA LYS A 168 -23.79 4.99 -6.65
C LYS A 168 -24.25 5.84 -7.84
N ASN A 169 -23.72 5.57 -9.03
CA ASN A 169 -24.09 6.29 -10.24
C ASN A 169 -25.00 5.46 -11.15
N HIS A 170 -25.37 6.01 -12.32
CA HIS A 170 -26.27 5.38 -13.28
C HIS A 170 -25.54 4.51 -14.31
N PHE A 171 -24.20 4.54 -14.37
CA PHE A 171 -23.44 3.80 -15.39
C PHE A 171 -23.55 2.28 -15.16
N PRO A 172 -24.04 1.52 -16.16
CA PRO A 172 -24.24 0.08 -16.02
C PRO A 172 -22.90 -0.65 -16.03
N ARG A 173 -22.84 -1.71 -15.22
CA ARG A 173 -21.73 -2.66 -15.16
C ARG A 173 -22.24 -4.03 -15.54
N SER A 174 -21.91 -4.47 -16.75
CA SER A 174 -22.18 -5.83 -17.21
C SER A 174 -21.36 -6.82 -16.37
N ILE A 175 -22.04 -7.80 -15.77
CA ILE A 175 -21.40 -8.93 -15.09
C ILE A 175 -21.31 -10.05 -16.13
N ALA A 176 -20.09 -10.51 -16.43
CA ALA A 176 -19.92 -11.68 -17.29
C ALA A 176 -20.53 -12.93 -16.62
N ALA A 177 -21.37 -13.63 -17.37
CA ALA A 177 -21.93 -14.99 -17.20
C ALA A 177 -22.19 -15.45 -15.75
N GLY A 178 -23.41 -15.21 -15.25
CA GLY A 178 -23.89 -15.81 -14.00
C GLY A 178 -25.00 -15.04 -13.31
N GLY A 179 -26.17 -14.90 -13.95
CA GLY A 179 -27.49 -14.68 -13.31
C GLY A 179 -27.71 -13.49 -12.38
N GLY A 180 -26.76 -12.56 -12.21
CA GLY A 180 -26.91 -11.39 -11.35
C GLY A 180 -27.35 -10.15 -12.13
N GLY A 181 -28.44 -9.50 -11.72
CA GLY A 181 -28.96 -8.29 -12.35
C GLY A 181 -27.94 -7.15 -12.53
N MET A 182 -28.28 -6.18 -13.39
CA MET A 182 -27.41 -5.06 -13.77
C MET A 182 -26.94 -4.28 -12.54
N LYS A 183 -25.63 -4.37 -12.22
CA LYS A 183 -25.02 -3.55 -11.17
C LYS A 183 -24.62 -2.21 -11.76
N SER A 184 -24.59 -1.17 -10.94
CA SER A 184 -24.04 0.14 -11.34
C SER A 184 -22.63 0.32 -10.81
N TYR A 185 -21.86 1.17 -11.47
CA TYR A 185 -20.64 1.74 -10.89
C TYR A 185 -20.97 2.77 -9.79
N TYR A 186 -19.91 3.30 -9.22
CA TYR A 186 -19.93 4.36 -8.22
C TYR A 186 -19.02 5.49 -8.70
N THR A 187 -19.37 6.71 -8.32
CA THR A 187 -18.59 7.92 -8.61
C THR A 187 -17.89 8.39 -7.35
N MET A 188 -16.57 8.61 -7.43
CA MET A 188 -15.83 9.45 -6.50
C MET A 188 -15.74 10.86 -7.11
N SER A 189 -16.35 11.84 -6.46
CA SER A 189 -16.37 13.23 -6.93
C SER A 189 -15.60 14.10 -5.96
N PHE A 190 -14.73 14.97 -6.46
CA PHE A 190 -13.96 15.94 -5.67
C PHE A 190 -13.61 17.17 -6.51
N ALA A 191 -13.53 18.33 -5.86
CA ALA A 191 -13.16 19.59 -6.48
C ALA A 191 -11.76 20.02 -6.05
N ILE A 192 -11.00 20.59 -6.98
CA ILE A 192 -9.65 21.13 -6.75
C ILE A 192 -9.64 22.61 -7.12
N ASP A 193 -9.11 23.41 -6.21
CA ASP A 193 -8.74 24.80 -6.44
C ASP A 193 -7.21 24.81 -6.54
N PHE A 194 -6.67 24.89 -7.76
CA PHE A 194 -5.22 24.81 -7.96
C PHE A 194 -4.51 26.08 -7.42
N PRO A 195 -3.38 25.94 -6.71
CA PRO A 195 -2.70 27.07 -6.08
C PRO A 195 -2.03 28.03 -7.08
N HIS A 196 -1.65 27.51 -8.25
CA HIS A 196 -0.89 28.19 -9.29
C HIS A 196 -1.51 27.92 -10.66
N SER A 197 -1.39 28.90 -11.57
CA SER A 197 -1.65 28.69 -13.00
C SER A 197 -0.43 28.05 -13.65
N ASP A 198 -0.65 27.30 -14.74
CA ASP A 198 0.42 26.75 -15.58
C ASP A 198 1.43 25.85 -14.84
N ASP A 199 1.00 25.24 -13.73
CA ASP A 199 1.78 24.28 -12.96
C ASP A 199 1.67 22.87 -13.57
N THR A 200 2.60 21.99 -13.19
CA THR A 200 2.47 20.55 -13.39
C THR A 200 2.11 19.91 -12.07
N CYS A 201 0.84 19.53 -11.95
CA CYS A 201 0.29 18.96 -10.73
C CYS A 201 0.06 17.46 -10.87
N PHE A 202 0.08 16.73 -9.76
CA PHE A 202 -0.28 15.32 -9.73
C PHE A 202 -1.36 15.06 -8.69
N LEU A 203 -2.29 14.17 -9.02
CA LEU A 203 -3.34 13.68 -8.13
C LEU A 203 -3.22 12.17 -7.99
N ALA A 204 -3.23 11.67 -6.76
CA ALA A 204 -3.21 10.23 -6.51
C ALA A 204 -4.19 9.80 -5.40
N TYR A 205 -4.54 8.52 -5.43
CA TYR A 205 -5.43 7.90 -4.43
C TYR A 205 -4.83 7.95 -3.02
N HIS A 206 -3.51 7.78 -2.93
CA HIS A 206 -2.69 7.87 -1.73
C HIS A 206 -1.24 8.17 -2.13
N PHE A 207 -0.37 8.52 -1.19
CA PHE A 207 1.06 8.80 -1.45
C PHE A 207 1.71 7.69 -2.28
N PRO A 208 2.10 7.94 -3.53
CA PRO A 208 2.75 6.93 -4.36
C PRO A 208 4.06 6.44 -3.72
N TYR A 209 4.45 5.22 -4.09
CA TYR A 209 5.76 4.65 -3.75
C TYR A 209 6.09 3.69 -4.90
N THR A 210 6.97 4.12 -5.80
CA THR A 210 7.26 3.36 -7.02
C THR A 210 8.25 2.22 -6.75
N TYR A 211 8.31 1.25 -7.67
CA TYR A 211 9.32 0.20 -7.63
C TYR A 211 10.72 0.79 -7.86
N SER A 212 10.84 1.84 -8.67
CA SER A 212 12.09 2.59 -8.82
C SER A 212 12.49 3.30 -7.51
N THR A 213 11.57 3.97 -6.80
CA THR A 213 11.85 4.53 -5.45
C THR A 213 12.37 3.44 -4.50
N MET A 214 11.74 2.25 -4.50
CA MET A 214 12.19 1.11 -3.68
C MET A 214 13.62 0.69 -4.00
N LYS A 215 13.97 0.57 -5.29
CA LYS A 215 15.32 0.16 -5.68
C LYS A 215 16.38 1.18 -5.29
N VAL A 216 16.10 2.47 -5.50
CA VAL A 216 17.00 3.56 -5.07
C VAL A 216 17.19 3.52 -3.56
N HIS A 217 16.13 3.30 -2.80
CA HIS A 217 16.18 3.17 -1.35
C HIS A 217 17.06 1.98 -0.89
N LEU A 218 16.89 0.81 -1.50
CA LEU A 218 17.73 -0.37 -1.18
C LEU A 218 19.20 -0.16 -1.57
N GLU A 219 19.47 0.53 -2.67
CA GLU A 219 20.83 0.90 -3.08
C GLU A 219 21.46 1.88 -2.10
N HIS A 220 20.69 2.88 -1.67
CA HIS A 220 21.13 3.83 -0.65
C HIS A 220 21.53 3.11 0.64
N ILE A 221 20.66 2.24 1.17
CA ILE A 221 20.97 1.44 2.36
C ILE A 221 22.26 0.65 2.18
N ARG A 222 22.46 0.00 1.02
CA ARG A 222 23.68 -0.78 0.75
C ARG A 222 24.95 0.09 0.83
N ASN A 223 24.86 1.35 0.40
CA ASN A 223 25.99 2.26 0.35
C ASN A 223 26.28 2.96 1.68
N VAL A 224 25.27 3.15 2.54
CA VAL A 224 25.44 3.87 3.81
C VAL A 224 25.55 2.97 5.04
N ALA A 225 25.04 1.73 4.98
CA ALA A 225 25.12 0.81 6.11
C ALA A 225 26.58 0.46 6.43
N ASP A 226 26.95 0.55 7.71
CA ASP A 226 28.28 0.12 8.16
C ASP A 226 28.42 -1.41 8.03
N ASN A 227 29.14 -1.84 7.00
CA ASN A 227 29.36 -3.25 6.70
C ASN A 227 30.17 -3.99 7.77
N ASN A 228 30.81 -3.27 8.71
CA ASN A 228 31.49 -3.90 9.84
C ASN A 228 30.52 -4.34 10.93
N SER A 229 29.46 -3.55 11.20
CA SER A 229 28.46 -3.85 12.23
C SER A 229 27.16 -4.44 11.68
N ILE A 230 26.83 -4.23 10.41
CA ILE A 230 25.57 -4.65 9.81
C ILE A 230 25.81 -5.67 8.70
N TYR A 231 25.27 -6.87 8.85
CA TYR A 231 25.11 -7.79 7.73
C TYR A 231 23.87 -7.39 6.93
N PHE A 232 24.07 -6.74 5.79
CA PHE A 232 23.01 -6.42 4.83
C PHE A 232 23.25 -7.15 3.50
N LYS A 233 22.36 -8.07 3.14
CA LYS A 233 22.42 -8.77 1.85
C LYS A 233 21.10 -8.62 1.11
N CYS A 234 21.12 -7.95 -0.04
CA CYS A 234 19.98 -7.87 -0.96
C CYS A 234 20.20 -8.85 -2.11
N GLN A 235 19.25 -9.77 -2.29
CA GLN A 235 19.28 -10.85 -3.27
C GLN A 235 18.07 -10.74 -4.20
N GLU A 236 18.22 -11.27 -5.41
CA GLU A 236 17.09 -11.60 -6.28
C GLU A 236 16.45 -12.89 -5.76
N LEU A 237 15.19 -12.82 -5.33
CA LEU A 237 14.41 -14.01 -4.97
C LEU A 237 13.95 -14.75 -6.23
N CYS A 238 13.41 -13.99 -7.17
CA CYS A 238 12.93 -14.45 -8.47
C CYS A 238 12.64 -13.25 -9.38
N LEU A 239 12.39 -13.53 -10.66
CA LEU A 239 11.82 -12.60 -11.60
C LEU A 239 10.29 -12.69 -11.59
N THR A 240 9.63 -11.55 -11.77
CA THR A 240 8.19 -11.43 -11.98
C THR A 240 7.80 -11.80 -13.42
N LEU A 241 6.50 -11.73 -13.76
CA LEU A 241 6.00 -12.07 -15.10
C LEU A 241 6.59 -11.19 -16.19
N ASN A 242 6.77 -9.90 -15.89
CA ASN A 242 7.41 -8.96 -16.81
C ASN A 242 8.93 -8.90 -16.65
N GLY A 243 9.53 -9.78 -15.85
CA GLY A 243 10.97 -9.84 -15.64
C GLY A 243 11.54 -8.70 -14.79
N ASN A 244 10.74 -8.10 -13.89
CA ASN A 244 11.25 -7.26 -12.81
C ASN A 244 11.73 -8.14 -11.65
N VAL A 245 12.71 -7.67 -10.87
CA VAL A 245 13.26 -8.43 -9.75
C VAL A 245 12.34 -8.31 -8.53
N CYS A 246 11.99 -9.43 -7.92
CA CYS A 246 11.45 -9.49 -6.56
C CYS A 246 12.62 -9.61 -5.59
N ASN A 247 12.90 -8.56 -4.81
CA ASN A 247 14.05 -8.50 -3.91
C ASN A 247 13.77 -9.22 -2.58
N LEU A 248 14.80 -9.88 -2.05
CA LEU A 248 14.85 -10.43 -0.69
C LEU A 248 16.06 -9.84 0.04
N MET A 249 15.83 -9.20 1.18
CA MET A 249 16.89 -8.72 2.06
C MET A 249 17.10 -9.66 3.23
N THR A 250 18.36 -9.83 3.62
CA THR A 250 18.77 -10.44 4.88
C THR A 250 19.47 -9.39 5.71
N ILE A 251 18.95 -9.10 6.90
CA ILE A 251 19.50 -8.07 7.81
C ILE A 251 19.72 -8.68 9.20
N THR A 252 20.92 -8.58 9.74
CA THR A 252 21.29 -9.01 11.11
C THR A 252 22.60 -8.35 11.54
N ASN A 253 23.03 -8.55 12.78
CA ASN A 253 24.34 -8.05 13.23
C ASN A 253 25.44 -8.82 12.49
N SER A 254 26.45 -8.11 11.98
CA SER A 254 27.58 -8.72 11.26
C SER A 254 28.25 -9.76 12.15
N PRO A 255 28.46 -10.99 11.66
CA PRO A 255 29.18 -11.98 12.45
C PRO A 255 30.63 -11.49 12.62
N ASN A 256 31.08 -11.32 13.87
CA ASN A 256 32.50 -11.08 14.15
C ASN A 256 33.32 -12.15 13.42
N LYS A 257 34.22 -11.74 12.51
CA LYS A 257 35.01 -12.68 11.69
C LYS A 257 35.80 -13.67 12.57
N GLU A 258 36.17 -13.26 13.78
CA GLU A 258 36.85 -14.08 14.79
C GLU A 258 35.95 -15.10 15.49
N ARG A 259 34.63 -14.88 15.53
CA ARG A 259 33.64 -15.76 16.21
C ARG A 259 32.98 -16.78 15.28
N LEU A 260 33.22 -16.71 13.96
CA LEU A 260 32.66 -17.65 12.98
C LEU A 260 33.25 -19.07 13.08
N ASN A 261 34.42 -19.22 13.69
CA ASN A 261 35.11 -20.50 13.84
C ASN A 261 34.76 -21.24 15.14
N ASP A 262 33.89 -20.66 15.98
CA ASP A 262 33.50 -21.27 17.24
C ASP A 262 32.03 -21.75 17.16
N ASP A 263 31.85 -22.96 16.64
CA ASP A 263 30.56 -23.66 16.51
C ASP A 263 29.79 -23.76 17.85
N LYS A 264 30.47 -23.55 18.99
CA LYS A 264 29.86 -23.58 20.32
C LYS A 264 29.21 -22.26 20.75
N TYR A 265 29.45 -21.15 20.04
CA TYR A 265 29.08 -19.81 20.52
C TYR A 265 28.20 -18.96 19.59
N VAL A 266 27.76 -19.45 18.42
CA VAL A 266 26.76 -18.72 17.63
C VAL A 266 25.37 -19.01 18.22
N PRO A 267 24.73 -18.08 18.97
CA PRO A 267 23.38 -18.32 19.45
C PRO A 267 22.50 -18.45 18.21
N ARG A 268 21.68 -19.51 18.15
CA ARG A 268 20.77 -19.75 17.02
C ARG A 268 19.71 -18.64 16.99
N ARG A 269 20.00 -17.53 16.30
CA ARG A 269 19.13 -16.35 16.23
C ARG A 269 17.82 -16.71 15.52
N PRO A 270 16.64 -16.46 16.14
CA PRO A 270 15.36 -16.68 15.47
C PRO A 270 15.18 -15.78 14.24
N TYR A 271 14.42 -16.29 13.27
CA TYR A 271 14.12 -15.55 12.04
C TYR A 271 12.83 -14.74 12.17
N ILE A 272 12.85 -13.52 11.64
CA ILE A 272 11.67 -12.67 11.43
C ILE A 272 11.48 -12.55 9.93
N PHE A 273 10.35 -13.03 9.39
CA PHE A 273 10.04 -12.98 7.97
C PHE A 273 8.97 -11.92 7.71
N LEU A 274 9.28 -10.92 6.88
CA LEU A 274 8.38 -9.81 6.59
C LEU A 274 8.15 -9.69 5.09
N SER A 275 6.93 -9.40 4.70
CA SER A 275 6.59 -9.05 3.32
C SER A 275 5.72 -7.81 3.27
N ALA A 276 5.72 -7.11 2.14
CA ALA A 276 4.82 -5.99 1.90
C ALA A 276 4.39 -5.94 0.43
N ARG A 277 3.33 -5.17 0.19
CA ARG A 277 2.92 -4.71 -1.14
C ARG A 277 2.63 -5.84 -2.14
N VAL A 278 1.97 -6.89 -1.67
CA VAL A 278 1.40 -7.94 -2.54
C VAL A 278 0.22 -7.40 -3.37
N HIS A 279 -0.54 -6.45 -2.81
CA HIS A 279 -1.49 -5.66 -3.59
C HIS A 279 -0.85 -4.33 -4.00
N PRO A 280 -0.77 -4.04 -5.31
CA PRO A 280 -0.04 -2.88 -5.82
C PRO A 280 -0.55 -1.52 -5.35
N GLY A 281 -1.85 -1.36 -5.13
CA GLY A 281 -2.44 -0.08 -4.73
C GLY A 281 -2.25 0.29 -3.26
N GLU A 282 -1.70 -0.61 -2.44
CA GLU A 282 -1.57 -0.46 -0.98
C GLU A 282 -0.28 0.28 -0.59
N SER A 283 -0.13 1.54 -1.02
CA SER A 283 1.15 2.26 -0.88
C SER A 283 1.62 2.57 0.52
N ASN A 284 0.68 2.71 1.43
CA ASN A 284 0.96 2.76 2.85
C ASN A 284 1.84 1.61 3.35
N SER A 285 1.68 0.38 2.82
CA SER A 285 2.53 -0.76 3.21
C SER A 285 4.00 -0.58 2.86
N SER A 286 4.31 0.09 1.74
CA SER A 286 5.70 0.38 1.35
C SER A 286 6.33 1.48 2.19
N TRP A 287 5.56 2.49 2.59
CA TRP A 287 6.03 3.53 3.52
C TRP A 287 6.35 2.95 4.90
N ILE A 288 5.50 2.05 5.43
CA ILE A 288 5.80 1.31 6.67
C ILE A 288 7.07 0.47 6.50
N MET A 289 7.20 -0.24 5.38
CA MET A 289 8.39 -1.03 5.09
C MET A 289 9.66 -0.17 4.97
N LYS A 290 9.56 1.03 4.38
CA LYS A 290 10.67 1.99 4.30
C LYS A 290 11.17 2.36 5.69
N GLY A 291 10.28 2.84 6.57
CA GLY A 291 10.65 3.23 7.93
C GLY A 291 11.20 2.08 8.78
N LEU A 292 10.68 0.86 8.56
CA LEU A 292 11.24 -0.35 9.17
C LEU A 292 12.68 -0.61 8.71
N LEU A 293 12.93 -0.55 7.40
CA LEU A 293 14.25 -0.76 6.82
C LEU A 293 15.24 0.30 7.30
N ASP A 294 14.86 1.58 7.24
CA ASP A 294 15.68 2.71 7.73
C ASP A 294 16.04 2.52 9.21
N PHE A 295 15.06 2.17 10.04
CA PHE A 295 15.31 1.94 11.46
C PHE A 295 16.25 0.77 11.69
N ILE A 296 15.97 -0.40 11.09
CA ILE A 296 16.75 -1.61 11.37
C ILE A 296 18.17 -1.58 10.78
N THR A 297 18.47 -0.65 9.86
CA THR A 297 19.83 -0.42 9.36
C THR A 297 20.48 0.83 9.95
N SER A 298 19.87 1.46 10.96
CA SER A 298 20.45 2.61 11.68
C SER A 298 21.33 2.20 12.86
N ASP A 299 22.02 3.18 13.42
CA ASP A 299 22.85 3.04 14.64
C ASP A 299 22.07 3.21 15.96
N ASP A 300 20.73 3.25 15.90
CA ASP A 300 19.90 3.28 17.10
C ASP A 300 20.13 2.02 17.97
N ASP A 301 20.29 2.19 19.28
CA ASP A 301 20.56 1.09 20.22
C ASP A 301 19.51 -0.03 20.13
N CYS A 302 18.23 0.32 19.93
CA CYS A 302 17.19 -0.68 19.73
C CYS A 302 17.39 -1.44 18.41
N ALA A 303 17.82 -0.76 17.35
CA ALA A 303 18.11 -1.43 16.08
C ALA A 303 19.29 -2.39 16.20
N ILE A 304 20.36 -1.99 16.92
CA ILE A 304 21.51 -2.86 17.24
C ILE A 304 21.04 -4.11 18.01
N GLN A 305 20.27 -3.92 19.09
CA GLN A 305 19.75 -5.03 19.89
C GLN A 305 18.87 -5.99 19.08
N LEU A 306 18.05 -5.47 18.14
CA LEU A 306 17.26 -6.30 17.23
C LEU A 306 18.15 -7.14 16.31
N ARG A 307 19.17 -6.51 15.71
CA ARG A 307 20.13 -7.17 14.83
C ARG A 307 20.93 -8.26 15.56
N GLU A 308 21.22 -8.07 16.84
CA GLU A 308 21.83 -9.09 17.71
C GLU A 308 20.88 -10.24 18.07
N SER A 309 19.59 -9.95 18.13
CA SER A 309 18.55 -10.90 18.59
C SER A 309 17.97 -11.74 17.46
N TYR A 310 17.91 -11.22 16.24
CA TYR A 310 17.13 -11.79 15.15
C TYR A 310 17.87 -11.77 13.82
N ILE A 311 17.45 -12.64 12.91
CA ILE A 311 17.79 -12.58 11.48
C ILE A 311 16.52 -12.19 10.72
N PHE A 312 16.55 -11.04 10.05
CA PHE A 312 15.42 -10.54 9.28
C PHE A 312 15.51 -11.03 7.85
N LYS A 313 14.42 -11.60 7.34
CA LYS A 313 14.19 -11.91 5.92
C LYS A 313 13.05 -11.03 5.45
N ILE A 314 13.32 -10.10 4.54
CA ILE A 314 12.36 -9.05 4.16
C ILE A 314 12.15 -9.05 2.66
N ILE A 315 10.90 -9.10 2.22
CA ILE A 315 10.50 -8.85 0.83
C ILE A 315 9.74 -7.53 0.80
N PRO A 316 10.34 -6.43 0.31
CA PRO A 316 9.76 -5.10 0.43
C PRO A 316 8.58 -4.87 -0.52
N MET A 317 8.51 -5.66 -1.59
CA MET A 317 7.45 -5.57 -2.60
C MET A 317 7.24 -6.93 -3.27
N LEU A 318 6.13 -7.60 -2.94
CA LEU A 318 5.75 -8.90 -3.51
C LEU A 318 5.16 -8.79 -4.93
N ASN A 319 4.69 -7.61 -5.35
CA ASN A 319 4.10 -7.42 -6.67
C ASN A 319 4.70 -6.20 -7.42
N PRO A 320 6.00 -6.23 -7.79
CA PRO A 320 6.63 -5.17 -8.57
C PRO A 320 5.88 -4.84 -9.85
N ASP A 321 5.48 -5.84 -10.63
CA ASP A 321 4.83 -5.60 -11.93
C ASP A 321 3.52 -4.83 -11.80
N GLY A 322 2.67 -5.21 -10.84
CA GLY A 322 1.42 -4.51 -10.61
C GLY A 322 1.64 -3.08 -10.14
N VAL A 323 2.68 -2.83 -9.33
CA VAL A 323 3.06 -1.46 -8.90
C VAL A 323 3.50 -0.64 -10.10
N VAL A 324 4.43 -1.16 -10.90
CA VAL A 324 4.95 -0.48 -12.10
C VAL A 324 3.83 -0.06 -13.05
N ASN A 325 2.80 -0.91 -13.22
CA ASN A 325 1.69 -0.70 -14.15
C ASN A 325 0.46 0.00 -13.54
N GLY A 326 0.56 0.54 -12.31
CA GLY A 326 -0.55 1.29 -11.70
C GLY A 326 -1.79 0.43 -11.40
N CYS A 327 -1.62 -0.88 -11.16
CA CYS A 327 -2.71 -1.74 -10.69
C CYS A 327 -3.08 -1.38 -9.23
N HIS A 328 -4.25 -1.84 -8.79
CA HIS A 328 -4.70 -1.75 -7.40
C HIS A 328 -4.53 -3.05 -6.62
N ARG A 329 -4.85 -4.21 -7.20
CA ARG A 329 -5.04 -5.47 -6.46
C ARG A 329 -4.26 -6.66 -7.02
N CYS A 330 -4.26 -6.83 -8.33
CA CYS A 330 -3.79 -8.04 -8.99
C CYS A 330 -2.34 -7.91 -9.52
N SER A 331 -1.72 -9.06 -9.79
CA SER A 331 -0.51 -9.12 -10.63
C SER A 331 -0.90 -9.10 -12.13
N LEU A 332 0.09 -9.16 -13.03
CA LEU A 332 -0.18 -9.20 -14.47
C LEU A 332 -0.91 -10.47 -14.93
N SER A 333 -0.95 -11.54 -14.14
CA SER A 333 -1.81 -12.70 -14.47
C SER A 333 -3.29 -12.46 -14.18
N GLY A 334 -3.66 -11.27 -13.66
CA GLY A 334 -5.03 -10.93 -13.31
C GLY A 334 -5.49 -11.50 -11.96
N HIS A 335 -4.62 -12.20 -11.23
CA HIS A 335 -4.95 -12.82 -9.94
C HIS A 335 -4.55 -11.95 -8.73
N ASP A 336 -5.37 -11.99 -7.68
CA ASP A 336 -5.03 -11.53 -6.33
C ASP A 336 -4.00 -12.49 -5.74
N LEU A 337 -2.73 -12.08 -5.72
CA LEU A 337 -1.62 -12.91 -5.25
C LEU A 337 -1.79 -13.37 -3.78
N ASN A 338 -2.51 -12.60 -2.95
CA ASN A 338 -2.83 -13.01 -1.57
C ASN A 338 -4.06 -13.94 -1.52
N ARG A 339 -4.43 -14.59 -2.63
CA ARG A 339 -5.31 -15.77 -2.69
C ARG A 339 -4.62 -16.99 -3.30
N CYS A 340 -3.35 -16.89 -3.65
CA CYS A 340 -2.61 -17.92 -4.38
C CYS A 340 -1.69 -18.77 -3.48
N TRP A 341 -1.74 -18.63 -2.15
CA TRP A 341 -0.74 -19.24 -1.26
C TRP A 341 -0.91 -20.75 -1.04
N ILE A 342 -2.11 -21.32 -1.22
CA ILE A 342 -2.32 -22.77 -1.03
C ILE A 342 -1.50 -23.56 -2.06
N SER A 343 -1.64 -23.22 -3.34
CA SER A 343 -0.92 -23.87 -4.44
C SER A 343 -0.51 -22.81 -5.48
N PRO A 344 0.56 -22.04 -5.22
CA PRO A 344 1.06 -21.07 -6.19
C PRO A 344 1.66 -21.80 -7.41
N ASP A 345 1.45 -21.25 -8.61
CA ASP A 345 2.05 -21.79 -9.85
C ASP A 345 3.31 -20.95 -10.15
N PRO A 346 4.49 -21.56 -10.36
CA PRO A 346 5.75 -20.84 -10.56
C PRO A 346 5.75 -19.95 -11.82
N ARG A 347 4.93 -20.24 -12.82
CA ARG A 347 4.88 -19.49 -14.09
C ARG A 347 4.00 -18.26 -14.02
N ILE A 348 2.91 -18.30 -13.24
CA ILE A 348 1.92 -17.19 -13.16
C ILE A 348 1.90 -16.48 -11.81
N HIS A 349 2.46 -17.10 -10.76
CA HIS A 349 2.60 -16.56 -9.40
C HIS A 349 4.04 -16.68 -8.86
N PRO A 350 5.09 -16.33 -9.65
CA PRO A 350 6.48 -16.61 -9.28
C PRO A 350 6.87 -16.05 -7.91
N THR A 351 6.46 -14.82 -7.59
CA THR A 351 6.80 -14.19 -6.31
C THR A 351 6.21 -14.92 -5.11
N ILE A 352 5.00 -15.44 -5.22
CA ILE A 352 4.36 -16.23 -4.15
C ILE A 352 4.95 -17.64 -4.08
N TYR A 353 5.20 -18.27 -5.23
CA TYR A 353 5.81 -19.60 -5.31
C TYR A 353 7.18 -19.62 -4.62
N HIS A 354 8.08 -18.73 -5.01
CA HIS A 354 9.43 -18.68 -4.46
C HIS A 354 9.46 -18.19 -3.01
N THR A 355 8.56 -17.28 -2.60
CA THR A 355 8.43 -16.88 -1.19
C THR A 355 8.00 -18.05 -0.31
N LYS A 356 6.93 -18.76 -0.69
CA LYS A 356 6.46 -19.94 0.04
C LYS A 356 7.53 -21.03 0.07
N GLY A 357 8.18 -21.30 -1.06
CA GLY A 357 9.25 -22.29 -1.18
C GLY A 357 10.46 -21.97 -0.29
N LEU A 358 10.88 -20.70 -0.20
CA LEU A 358 11.93 -20.28 0.71
C LEU A 358 11.55 -20.52 2.17
N ILE A 359 10.33 -20.15 2.57
CA ILE A 359 9.87 -20.37 3.95
C ILE A 359 9.76 -21.86 4.26
N GLN A 360 9.24 -22.66 3.33
CA GLN A 360 9.20 -24.13 3.43
C GLN A 360 10.60 -24.70 3.64
N TYR A 361 11.56 -24.31 2.80
CA TYR A 361 12.95 -24.73 2.93
C TYR A 361 13.53 -24.35 4.30
N MET A 362 13.30 -23.11 4.76
CA MET A 362 13.72 -22.65 6.09
C MET A 362 13.14 -23.53 7.22
N VAL A 363 11.87 -23.90 7.13
CA VAL A 363 11.22 -24.80 8.09
C VAL A 363 11.87 -26.20 8.06
N THR A 364 12.09 -26.76 6.87
CA THR A 364 12.71 -28.09 6.70
C THR A 364 14.11 -28.17 7.31
N ILE A 365 14.92 -27.13 7.20
CA ILE A 365 16.28 -27.10 7.79
C ILE A 365 16.30 -26.64 9.26
N GLY A 366 15.15 -26.62 9.94
CA GLY A 366 15.05 -26.23 11.35
C GLY A 366 15.36 -24.76 11.61
N LYS A 367 15.03 -23.87 10.66
CA LYS A 367 15.15 -22.41 10.74
C LYS A 367 13.79 -21.73 10.54
N SER A 368 12.73 -22.35 11.07
CA SER A 368 11.36 -21.82 10.99
C SER A 368 11.30 -20.37 11.51
N PRO A 369 10.65 -19.44 10.77
CA PRO A 369 10.43 -18.08 11.26
C PRO A 369 9.67 -18.07 12.58
N LEU A 370 10.17 -17.29 13.54
CA LEU A 370 9.48 -17.01 14.78
C LEU A 370 8.21 -16.20 14.52
N ILE A 371 8.31 -15.23 13.60
CA ILE A 371 7.22 -14.36 13.17
C ILE A 371 7.21 -14.31 11.64
N PHE A 372 6.00 -14.36 11.09
CA PHE A 372 5.70 -13.90 9.75
C PHE A 372 4.77 -12.68 9.83
N CYS A 373 5.03 -11.61 9.10
CA CYS A 373 4.07 -10.51 8.97
C CYS A 373 4.02 -9.96 7.54
N ASP A 374 2.81 -9.92 6.98
CA ASP A 374 2.52 -9.35 5.66
C ASP A 374 1.87 -7.97 5.82
N PHE A 375 2.49 -6.90 5.29
CA PHE A 375 2.03 -5.53 5.43
C PHE A 375 1.09 -5.12 4.28
N HIS A 376 -0.05 -4.55 4.63
CA HIS A 376 -1.18 -4.27 3.77
C HIS A 376 -1.83 -2.90 4.04
N GLY A 377 -2.72 -2.52 3.12
CA GLY A 377 -3.58 -1.33 3.24
C GLY A 377 -5.07 -1.67 3.33
N HIS A 378 -5.77 -1.11 4.31
CA HIS A 378 -7.17 -1.35 4.59
C HIS A 378 -8.08 -0.20 4.13
N SER A 379 -8.76 -0.42 2.99
CA SER A 379 -9.62 0.59 2.34
C SER A 379 -10.91 1.01 3.09
N ARG A 380 -11.20 0.46 4.27
CA ARG A 380 -12.48 0.66 4.97
C ARG A 380 -12.39 1.05 6.45
N ARG A 381 -11.22 0.93 7.07
CA ARG A 381 -11.04 1.20 8.51
C ARG A 381 -9.98 2.26 8.68
N LYS A 382 -10.12 3.02 9.77
CA LYS A 382 -9.11 3.93 10.29
C LYS A 382 -8.13 3.15 11.18
N ASN A 383 -7.03 3.79 11.55
CA ASN A 383 -5.93 3.22 12.33
C ASN A 383 -5.16 2.09 11.65
N ILE A 384 -4.13 1.61 12.34
CA ILE A 384 -3.32 0.46 11.96
C ILE A 384 -3.58 -0.68 12.95
N PHE A 385 -3.74 -1.90 12.48
CA PHE A 385 -4.03 -3.07 13.32
C PHE A 385 -3.53 -4.36 12.66
N THR A 386 -3.60 -5.48 13.38
CA THR A 386 -3.19 -6.78 12.84
C THR A 386 -4.31 -7.81 12.84
N TYR A 387 -4.29 -8.68 11.84
CA TYR A 387 -4.99 -9.95 11.86
C TYR A 387 -4.01 -11.10 12.12
N ALA A 388 -4.39 -12.07 12.95
CA ALA A 388 -3.59 -13.27 13.24
C ALA A 388 -4.46 -14.53 13.22
N CYS A 389 -3.89 -15.71 13.41
CA CYS A 389 -4.65 -16.97 13.35
C CYS A 389 -4.77 -17.63 14.71
N TYR A 390 -6.00 -17.83 15.17
CA TYR A 390 -6.32 -18.63 16.35
C TYR A 390 -7.09 -19.89 15.93
N PRO A 391 -6.73 -21.08 16.46
CA PRO A 391 -7.45 -22.31 16.16
C PRO A 391 -8.87 -22.27 16.73
N TYR A 392 -9.89 -22.46 15.88
CA TYR A 392 -11.29 -22.52 16.32
C TYR A 392 -11.68 -23.90 16.88
N THR A 393 -10.89 -24.95 16.61
CA THR A 393 -11.30 -26.33 16.91
C THR A 393 -10.88 -26.77 18.31
N ASN A 394 -11.89 -27.08 19.14
CA ASN A 394 -11.83 -27.71 20.47
C ASN A 394 -11.21 -29.13 20.49
N THR A 395 -10.55 -29.58 19.41
CA THR A 395 -10.23 -31.01 19.21
C THR A 395 -8.75 -31.33 19.03
N ASN A 396 -7.84 -30.40 19.31
CA ASN A 396 -6.45 -30.76 19.56
C ASN A 396 -5.84 -29.77 20.54
N HIS A 397 -5.26 -30.28 21.62
CA HIS A 397 -4.55 -29.57 22.68
C HIS A 397 -3.30 -28.80 22.18
N ARG A 398 -3.42 -27.98 21.13
CA ARG A 398 -2.41 -26.95 20.87
C ARG A 398 -2.65 -25.87 21.92
N ALA A 399 -1.83 -25.89 22.98
CA ALA A 399 -1.77 -24.82 23.95
C ALA A 399 -1.79 -23.48 23.20
N GLU A 400 -2.69 -22.59 23.60
CA GLU A 400 -2.73 -21.22 23.10
C GLU A 400 -1.30 -20.66 23.16
N ASP A 401 -0.73 -20.28 22.00
CA ASP A 401 0.53 -19.55 22.02
C ASP A 401 0.24 -18.22 22.70
N GLN A 402 0.57 -18.14 24.00
CA GLN A 402 0.38 -16.95 24.81
C GLN A 402 1.10 -15.73 24.22
N MET A 403 2.03 -15.94 23.29
CA MET A 403 2.77 -14.91 22.57
C MET A 403 2.11 -14.44 21.27
N LEU A 404 1.03 -15.10 20.79
CA LEU A 404 0.26 -14.64 19.62
C LEU A 404 -0.28 -13.22 19.80
N ARG A 405 -0.60 -12.83 21.04
CA ARG A 405 -1.08 -11.48 21.36
C ARG A 405 0.05 -10.56 21.84
N ALA A 406 1.26 -11.07 22.04
CA ALA A 406 2.33 -10.29 22.64
C ALA A 406 2.81 -9.17 21.71
N LEU A 407 2.99 -9.45 20.42
CA LEU A 407 3.36 -8.40 19.45
C LEU A 407 2.25 -7.34 19.33
N PRO A 408 0.96 -7.66 19.06
CA PRO A 408 -0.08 -6.63 19.01
C PRO A 408 -0.22 -5.81 20.31
N ARG A 409 -0.03 -6.42 21.49
CA ARG A 409 -0.03 -5.69 22.77
C ARG A 409 1.17 -4.75 22.88
N ALA A 410 2.36 -5.23 22.51
CA ALA A 410 3.56 -4.39 22.48
C ALA A 410 3.38 -3.21 21.53
N LEU A 411 2.83 -3.42 20.34
CA LEU A 411 2.54 -2.36 19.35
C LEU A 411 1.57 -1.32 19.89
N GLN A 412 0.56 -1.72 20.66
CA GLN A 412 -0.36 -0.77 21.31
C GLN A 412 0.33 0.15 22.31
N GLU A 413 1.37 -0.33 23.00
CA GLU A 413 2.12 0.46 23.98
C GLU A 413 3.13 1.40 23.30
N VAL A 414 3.76 0.97 22.20
CA VAL A 414 4.84 1.74 21.57
C VAL A 414 4.37 2.63 20.43
N SER A 415 3.22 2.33 19.80
CA SER A 415 2.78 3.06 18.62
C SER A 415 1.44 3.77 18.81
N PRO A 416 1.40 5.12 18.70
CA PRO A 416 0.16 5.90 18.85
C PRO A 416 -0.87 5.67 17.73
N VAL A 417 -0.44 5.15 16.56
CA VAL A 417 -1.32 4.87 15.41
C VAL A 417 -1.88 3.45 15.40
N PHE A 418 -1.41 2.59 16.30
CA PHE A 418 -1.83 1.20 16.40
C PHE A 418 -3.08 1.04 17.27
N SER A 419 -3.96 0.12 16.86
CA SER A 419 -5.21 -0.22 17.54
C SER A 419 -5.31 -1.71 17.80
N TYR A 420 -5.07 -2.10 19.06
CA TYR A 420 -5.24 -3.48 19.50
C TYR A 420 -6.71 -3.92 19.44
N GLN A 421 -7.65 -3.01 19.72
CA GLN A 421 -9.08 -3.30 19.74
C GLN A 421 -9.61 -3.69 18.35
N LEU A 422 -8.97 -3.22 17.28
CA LEU A 422 -9.32 -3.58 15.91
C LEU A 422 -8.68 -4.89 15.44
N CYS A 423 -7.75 -5.46 16.22
CA CYS A 423 -7.11 -6.72 15.88
C CYS A 423 -8.12 -7.88 15.90
N SER A 424 -7.95 -8.83 14.98
CA SER A 424 -8.78 -10.04 14.91
C SER A 424 -7.92 -11.28 14.76
N PHE A 425 -8.31 -12.32 15.49
CA PHE A 425 -7.61 -13.60 15.49
C PHE A 425 -8.41 -14.69 14.76
N ALA A 426 -9.59 -14.34 14.25
CA ALA A 426 -10.47 -15.26 13.55
C ALA A 426 -9.95 -15.58 12.14
N VAL A 427 -10.17 -16.82 11.72
CA VAL A 427 -9.89 -17.29 10.36
C VAL A 427 -11.23 -17.45 9.63
N GLU A 428 -11.49 -16.53 8.70
CA GLU A 428 -12.67 -16.59 7.83
C GLU A 428 -12.43 -17.49 6.63
N LYS A 429 -13.46 -18.21 6.17
CA LYS A 429 -13.39 -19.10 4.99
C LYS A 429 -12.87 -18.40 3.73
N CYS A 430 -13.22 -17.12 3.52
CA CYS A 430 -12.76 -16.36 2.35
C CYS A 430 -11.26 -15.96 2.41
N LYS A 431 -10.58 -16.25 3.52
CA LYS A 431 -9.19 -15.88 3.80
C LYS A 431 -8.26 -17.09 3.91
N GLU A 432 -8.76 -18.31 3.69
CA GLU A 432 -7.96 -19.53 3.86
C GLU A 432 -6.73 -19.59 2.98
N SER A 433 -6.77 -18.96 1.81
CA SER A 433 -5.67 -18.93 0.85
C SER A 433 -4.75 -17.71 0.96
N THR A 434 -4.87 -16.95 2.05
CA THR A 434 -3.96 -15.82 2.34
C THR A 434 -2.64 -16.31 2.93
N ALA A 435 -1.56 -15.54 2.72
CA ALA A 435 -0.22 -15.81 3.26
C ALA A 435 -0.26 -16.19 4.73
N ARG A 436 -0.86 -15.31 5.53
CA ARG A 436 -1.00 -15.43 6.97
C ARG A 436 -1.56 -16.80 7.37
N VAL A 437 -2.66 -17.21 6.75
CA VAL A 437 -3.40 -18.42 7.12
C VAL A 437 -2.70 -19.68 6.62
N VAL A 438 -2.18 -19.67 5.40
CA VAL A 438 -1.46 -20.80 4.81
C VAL A 438 -0.18 -21.09 5.60
N LEU A 439 0.64 -20.07 5.87
CA LEU A 439 1.89 -20.23 6.61
C LEU A 439 1.68 -20.69 8.06
N TRP A 440 0.62 -20.20 8.70
CA TRP A 440 0.23 -20.67 10.03
C TRP A 440 -0.21 -22.15 10.02
N ARG A 441 -1.04 -22.53 9.05
CA ARG A 441 -1.69 -23.83 9.00
C ARG A 441 -0.78 -24.94 8.48
N GLU A 442 -0.10 -24.68 7.36
CA GLU A 442 0.70 -25.68 6.65
C GLU A 442 2.14 -25.73 7.17
N LEU A 443 2.71 -24.59 7.58
CA LEU A 443 4.12 -24.50 7.98
C LEU A 443 4.33 -24.29 9.48
N CYS A 444 3.25 -24.34 10.26
CA CYS A 444 3.26 -24.16 11.72
C CYS A 444 3.94 -22.86 12.20
N ILE A 445 3.91 -21.79 11.40
CA ILE A 445 4.36 -20.46 11.85
C ILE A 445 3.27 -19.86 12.74
N LEU A 446 3.35 -20.12 14.04
CA LEU A 446 2.29 -19.81 15.01
C LEU A 446 1.97 -18.31 15.08
N ARG A 447 2.97 -17.46 14.91
CA ARG A 447 2.87 -15.99 14.98
C ARG A 447 2.90 -15.39 13.58
N SER A 448 1.89 -15.78 12.81
CA SER A 448 1.67 -15.33 11.44
C SER A 448 0.62 -14.22 11.43
N TYR A 449 1.00 -13.04 10.93
CA TYR A 449 0.18 -11.83 10.96
C TYR A 449 -0.02 -11.23 9.58
N THR A 450 -1.12 -10.49 9.45
CA THR A 450 -1.35 -9.49 8.40
C THR A 450 -1.46 -8.15 9.12
N MET A 451 -0.60 -7.18 8.82
CA MET A 451 -0.76 -5.81 9.32
C MET A 451 -1.56 -5.01 8.30
N GLU A 452 -2.61 -4.35 8.75
CA GLU A 452 -3.54 -3.58 7.94
C GLU A 452 -3.43 -2.10 8.32
N SER A 453 -3.00 -1.26 7.38
CA SER A 453 -2.83 0.17 7.59
C SER A 453 -3.90 0.99 6.87
N THR A 454 -4.43 2.03 7.50
CA THR A 454 -5.46 2.88 6.87
C THR A 454 -4.91 3.67 5.67
N TYR A 455 -5.79 4.01 4.72
CA TYR A 455 -5.53 5.04 3.70
C TYR A 455 -6.03 6.44 4.12
N CYS A 456 -6.83 6.49 5.20
CA CYS A 456 -7.58 7.67 5.60
C CYS A 456 -6.84 8.40 6.72
N GLY A 457 -7.02 7.95 7.95
CA GLY A 457 -6.50 8.63 9.13
C GLY A 457 -6.92 7.90 10.40
N MET A 458 -6.81 8.60 11.52
CA MET A 458 -7.03 8.01 12.85
C MET A 458 -8.38 8.42 13.44
N ASP A 459 -9.04 7.52 14.15
CA ASP A 459 -10.25 7.82 14.93
C ASP A 459 -10.08 7.64 16.44
N GLN A 460 -8.86 7.36 16.89
CA GLN A 460 -8.48 7.24 18.29
C GLN A 460 -7.09 7.84 18.55
N GLY A 461 -6.73 7.95 19.83
CA GLY A 461 -5.42 8.44 20.27
C GLY A 461 -5.18 9.92 19.97
N VAL A 462 -3.92 10.34 20.09
CA VAL A 462 -3.48 11.73 19.90
C VAL A 462 -3.68 12.25 18.47
N TYR A 463 -3.79 11.33 17.50
CA TYR A 463 -3.98 11.65 16.08
C TYR A 463 -5.44 11.58 15.62
N LYS A 464 -6.39 11.35 16.55
CA LYS A 464 -7.81 11.28 16.23
C LYS A 464 -8.27 12.51 15.44
N GLY A 465 -8.90 12.27 14.30
CA GLY A 465 -9.42 13.34 13.44
C GLY A 465 -8.43 13.85 12.40
N TYR A 466 -7.21 13.31 12.35
CA TYR A 466 -6.19 13.67 11.35
C TYR A 466 -5.95 12.55 10.33
N HIS A 467 -5.53 12.95 9.14
CA HIS A 467 -5.09 12.05 8.09
C HIS A 467 -3.81 11.30 8.49
N ILE A 468 -3.63 10.11 7.93
CA ILE A 468 -2.33 9.44 7.93
C ILE A 468 -1.42 10.12 6.88
N ASN A 469 -0.18 10.44 7.27
CA ASN A 469 0.88 10.99 6.42
C ASN A 469 2.03 9.97 6.26
N THR A 470 3.04 10.28 5.43
CA THR A 470 4.16 9.34 5.20
C THR A 470 5.02 9.16 6.45
N THR A 471 5.23 10.24 7.23
CA THR A 471 5.98 10.20 8.50
C THR A 471 5.37 9.20 9.48
N ALA A 472 4.06 9.27 9.74
CA ALA A 472 3.39 8.35 10.65
C ALA A 472 3.39 6.89 10.14
N LEU A 473 3.46 6.67 8.82
CA LEU A 473 3.63 5.33 8.24
C LEU A 473 5.05 4.81 8.46
N GLU A 474 6.07 5.63 8.22
CA GLU A 474 7.47 5.29 8.48
C GLU A 474 7.72 5.03 9.98
N ASP A 475 7.15 5.88 10.85
CA ASP A 475 7.17 5.71 12.31
C ASP A 475 6.53 4.39 12.74
N MET A 476 5.42 3.97 12.12
CA MET A 476 4.86 2.64 12.38
C MET A 476 5.83 1.51 12.02
N GLY A 477 6.64 1.68 10.97
CA GLY A 477 7.72 0.73 10.62
C GLY A 477 8.78 0.62 11.72
N LYS A 478 9.21 1.77 12.24
CA LYS A 478 10.11 1.87 13.40
C LYS A 478 9.50 1.28 14.68
N ASP A 479 8.25 1.62 14.96
CA ASP A 479 7.51 1.14 16.12
C ASP A 479 7.22 -0.35 16.04
N PHE A 480 7.10 -0.92 14.83
CA PHE A 480 7.01 -2.36 14.65
C PHE A 480 8.26 -3.07 15.20
N CYS A 481 9.44 -2.55 14.85
CA CYS A 481 10.71 -3.04 15.37
C CYS A 481 10.81 -2.88 16.90
N ARG A 482 10.42 -1.73 17.45
CA ARG A 482 10.36 -1.53 18.92
C ARG A 482 9.38 -2.50 19.59
N GLY A 483 8.26 -2.79 18.95
CA GLY A 483 7.28 -3.79 19.37
C GLY A 483 7.87 -5.19 19.44
N LEU A 484 8.76 -5.57 18.50
CA LEU A 484 9.49 -6.85 18.55
C LEU A 484 10.43 -6.94 19.77
N LEU A 485 11.18 -5.88 20.09
CA LEU A 485 12.01 -5.84 21.30
C LEU A 485 11.17 -5.95 22.56
N LYS A 486 10.12 -5.15 22.67
CA LYS A 486 9.22 -5.17 23.82
C LYS A 486 8.58 -6.56 24.00
N MET A 487 8.20 -7.21 22.91
CA MET A 487 7.69 -8.59 22.93
C MET A 487 8.75 -9.57 23.48
N LYS A 488 10.02 -9.42 23.09
CA LYS A 488 11.13 -10.23 23.60
C LYS A 488 11.25 -10.08 25.13
N ASP A 489 11.22 -8.85 25.64
CA ASP A 489 11.31 -8.59 27.08
C ASP A 489 10.15 -9.22 27.87
N LEU A 490 8.93 -9.17 27.31
CA LEU A 490 7.76 -9.82 27.89
C LEU A 490 7.91 -11.35 27.93
N SER A 491 8.57 -11.94 26.95
CA SER A 491 8.82 -13.39 26.91
C SER A 491 9.86 -13.83 27.96
N LEU A 492 10.88 -13.01 28.23
CA LEU A 492 11.90 -13.28 29.24
C LEU A 492 11.36 -13.20 30.67
N ARG A 493 10.39 -12.31 30.94
CA ARG A 493 9.76 -12.16 32.27
C ARG A 493 8.85 -13.32 32.68
N LYS A 494 8.45 -14.18 31.74
CA LYS A 494 7.55 -15.31 31.98
C LYS A 494 8.26 -16.64 32.25
N VAL A 495 9.59 -16.69 32.17
CA VAL A 495 10.36 -17.88 32.58
C VAL A 495 10.59 -17.76 34.09
N PRO A 496 10.02 -18.64 34.94
CA PRO A 496 10.38 -18.67 36.35
C PRO A 496 11.89 -18.94 36.44
N ARG A 497 12.59 -18.16 37.26
CA ARG A 497 13.97 -18.48 37.63
C ARG A 497 14.03 -19.79 38.42
#